data_AF-A0A952E7A5-F1
#
_entry.id   AF-A0A952E7A5-F1
#
_cell.length_a   1.000
_cell.length_b   1.000
_cell.length_c   1.000
_cell.angle_alpha   90.00
_cell.angle_beta   90.00
_cell.angle_gamma   90.00
#
_symmetry.space_group_name_H-M   'P 1'
#
loop_
_entity.id
_entity.type
_entity.pdbx_description
1 polymer ?
#
loop_
_entity_poly.entity_id
_entity_poly.type
_entity_poly.pdbx_seq_one_letter_code
_entity_poly.pdbx_strand_id
1 'polypeptide(L)'
;LESIGIKVSPNTAGKLLKKMGFSLRVNHKKIALGSKKKSQDQENRNRQFMYIGELRESFAQKGYPSISVDTKKKELIGNFKNPGSAYGRESRPVNDHDFASYSEGKGIPYGIYDTQANKGTVFIGTTFDTADFAVESIEKWWRKGWAKTVSRK
;
A
#
# COMPACT_ATOMS: atom_id res chain seq x y z
N LEU A 1 -30.25 -31.70 13.38
CA LEU A 1 -29.97 -31.68 14.84
C LEU A 1 -31.18 -31.14 15.60
N GLU A 2 -31.71 -29.96 15.27
CA GLU A 2 -33.02 -29.53 15.78
C GLU A 2 -34.19 -30.42 15.32
N SER A 3 -34.15 -30.91 14.07
CA SER A 3 -35.14 -31.85 13.53
C SER A 3 -35.19 -33.22 14.23
N ILE A 4 -34.21 -33.52 15.11
CA ILE A 4 -34.16 -34.71 15.97
C ILE A 4 -34.11 -34.32 17.46
N GLY A 5 -34.49 -33.08 17.81
CA GLY A 5 -34.62 -32.61 19.20
C GLY A 5 -33.32 -32.21 19.92
N ILE A 6 -32.17 -32.23 19.24
CA ILE A 6 -30.86 -31.93 19.86
C ILE A 6 -30.52 -30.45 19.64
N LYS A 7 -30.59 -29.67 20.73
CA LYS A 7 -30.10 -28.28 20.77
C LYS A 7 -28.61 -28.26 21.12
N VAL A 8 -27.81 -27.57 20.30
CA VAL A 8 -26.36 -27.48 20.46
C VAL A 8 -25.96 -26.00 20.54
N SER A 9 -25.13 -25.64 21.52
CA SER A 9 -24.60 -24.27 21.63
C SER A 9 -23.46 -24.02 20.62
N PRO A 10 -23.21 -22.77 20.22
CA PRO A 10 -22.10 -22.42 19.32
C PRO A 10 -20.74 -22.93 19.81
N ASN A 11 -20.52 -22.97 21.12
CA ASN A 11 -19.30 -23.49 21.73
C ASN A 11 -19.12 -24.99 21.50
N THR A 12 -20.21 -25.76 21.60
CA THR A 12 -20.18 -27.21 21.34
C THR A 12 -19.96 -27.50 19.86
N ALA A 13 -20.60 -26.73 18.97
CA ALA A 13 -20.34 -26.80 17.53
C ALA A 13 -18.86 -26.51 17.20
N GLY A 14 -18.28 -25.46 17.80
CA GLY A 14 -16.86 -25.12 17.64
C GLY A 14 -15.90 -26.23 18.10
N LYS A 15 -16.20 -26.89 19.24
CA LYS A 15 -15.42 -28.04 19.73
C LYS A 15 -15.49 -29.24 18.78
N LEU A 16 -16.67 -29.54 18.24
CA LEU A 16 -16.86 -30.64 17.29
C LEU A 16 -16.12 -30.39 15.98
N LEU A 17 -16.24 -29.18 15.43
CA LEU A 17 -15.49 -28.76 14.25
C LEU A 17 -13.97 -28.92 14.46
N LYS A 18 -13.44 -28.48 15.61
CA LYS A 18 -12.02 -28.66 15.93
C LYS A 18 -11.62 -30.13 16.03
N LYS A 19 -12.45 -30.99 16.63
CA LYS A 19 -12.23 -32.46 16.68
C LYS A 19 -12.23 -33.10 15.30
N MET A 20 -13.03 -32.58 14.37
CA MET A 20 -13.08 -33.00 12.98
C MET A 20 -11.93 -32.41 12.14
N GLY A 21 -10.96 -31.72 12.75
CA GLY A 21 -9.80 -31.13 12.07
C GLY A 21 -10.06 -29.77 11.40
N PHE A 22 -11.24 -29.18 11.58
CA PHE A 22 -11.51 -27.84 11.07
C PHE A 22 -10.77 -26.79 11.91
N SER A 23 -10.31 -25.74 11.24
CA SER A 23 -9.65 -24.59 11.84
C SER A 23 -10.15 -23.31 11.18
N LEU A 24 -10.15 -22.21 11.93
CA LEU A 24 -10.43 -20.90 11.35
C LEU A 24 -9.30 -20.55 10.37
N ARG A 25 -9.66 -20.27 9.13
CA ARG A 25 -8.73 -19.84 8.08
C ARG A 25 -9.10 -18.42 7.68
N VAL A 26 -8.10 -17.56 7.55
CA VAL A 26 -8.28 -16.25 6.92
C VAL A 26 -8.33 -16.43 5.41
N ASN A 27 -9.14 -15.62 4.73
CA ASN A 27 -9.16 -15.58 3.28
C ASN A 27 -7.79 -15.11 2.78
N HIS A 28 -7.06 -15.99 2.11
CA HIS A 28 -5.79 -15.65 1.51
C HIS A 28 -5.97 -15.43 0.01
N LYS A 29 -5.69 -14.22 -0.48
CA LYS A 29 -5.70 -13.90 -1.91
C LYS A 29 -4.48 -14.57 -2.59
N LYS A 30 -4.58 -15.87 -2.85
CA LYS A 30 -3.50 -16.71 -3.40
C LYS A 30 -3.71 -17.08 -4.87
N ILE A 31 -4.94 -16.94 -5.37
CA ILE A 31 -5.32 -17.31 -6.72
C ILE A 31 -5.29 -16.05 -7.56
N ALA A 32 -4.27 -15.92 -8.41
CA ALA A 32 -4.27 -14.90 -9.45
C ALA A 32 -5.20 -15.35 -10.59
N LEU A 33 -6.18 -14.51 -10.93
CA LEU A 33 -7.21 -14.78 -11.94
C LEU A 33 -6.61 -15.11 -13.33
N GLY A 34 -5.36 -14.67 -13.60
CA GLY A 34 -4.62 -14.92 -14.84
C GLY A 34 -3.55 -16.02 -14.78
N SER A 35 -3.48 -16.84 -13.72
CA SER A 35 -2.41 -17.86 -13.56
C SER A 35 -2.79 -19.24 -14.07
N LYS A 36 -4.07 -19.51 -14.31
CA LYS A 36 -4.55 -20.82 -14.80
C LYS A 36 -4.48 -20.97 -16.32
N LYS A 37 -4.26 -19.88 -17.06
CA LYS A 37 -3.99 -19.94 -18.49
C LYS A 37 -2.47 -19.81 -18.69
N LYS A 38 -1.83 -20.79 -19.32
CA LYS A 38 -0.61 -20.57 -20.12
C LYS A 38 -0.97 -19.74 -21.36
N SER A 39 -1.62 -18.59 -21.16
CA SER A 39 -2.06 -17.69 -22.23
C SER A 39 -1.00 -16.66 -22.51
N GLN A 40 -1.07 -16.13 -23.73
CA GLN A 40 -0.48 -14.89 -24.22
C GLN A 40 -0.34 -13.78 -23.15
N ASP A 41 -1.24 -13.70 -22.16
CA ASP A 41 -1.18 -12.71 -21.07
C ASP A 41 0.04 -12.85 -20.15
N GLN A 42 0.57 -14.06 -19.96
CA GLN A 42 1.81 -14.27 -19.20
C GLN A 42 3.03 -13.81 -20.01
N GLU A 43 3.05 -14.15 -21.31
CA GLU A 43 4.11 -13.74 -22.22
C GLU A 43 4.10 -12.22 -22.42
N ASN A 44 2.93 -11.61 -22.60
CA ASN A 44 2.77 -10.16 -22.71
C ASN A 44 3.25 -9.43 -21.45
N ARG A 45 2.95 -9.98 -20.26
CA ARG A 45 3.48 -9.44 -18.99
C ARG A 45 4.99 -9.55 -18.93
N ASN A 46 5.56 -10.70 -19.26
CA ASN A 46 7.01 -10.88 -19.27
C ASN A 46 7.68 -9.90 -20.27
N ARG A 47 7.11 -9.76 -21.47
CA ARG A 47 7.56 -8.80 -22.47
C ARG A 47 7.52 -7.36 -21.96
N GLN A 48 6.45 -6.98 -21.24
CA GLN A 48 6.36 -5.67 -20.60
C GLN A 48 7.45 -5.47 -19.55
N PHE A 49 7.72 -6.48 -18.71
CA PHE A 49 8.80 -6.40 -17.71
C PHE A 49 10.18 -6.26 -18.35
N MET A 50 10.47 -7.04 -19.39
CA MET A 50 11.72 -6.96 -20.15
C MET A 50 11.90 -5.57 -20.78
N TYR A 51 10.87 -5.06 -21.46
CA TYR A 51 10.88 -3.73 -22.05
C TYR A 51 11.12 -2.61 -21.03
N ILE A 52 10.45 -2.67 -19.87
CA ILE A 52 10.69 -1.71 -18.78
C ILE A 52 12.12 -1.85 -18.24
N GLY A 53 12.65 -3.06 -18.15
CA GLY A 53 14.04 -3.32 -17.77
C GLY A 53 15.03 -2.63 -18.70
N GLU A 54 14.90 -2.86 -20.00
CA GLU A 54 15.75 -2.24 -21.04
C GLU A 54 15.69 -0.71 -20.99
N LEU A 55 14.49 -0.13 -20.83
CA LEU A 55 14.32 1.31 -20.68
C LEU A 55 15.05 1.85 -19.43
N ARG A 56 14.94 1.16 -18.30
CA ARG A 56 15.61 1.55 -17.05
C ARG A 56 17.12 1.54 -17.21
N GLU A 57 17.67 0.52 -17.86
CA GLU A 57 19.11 0.42 -18.15
C GLU A 57 19.56 1.54 -19.09
N SER A 58 18.83 1.80 -20.18
CA SER A 58 19.15 2.88 -21.12
C SER A 58 19.13 4.25 -20.44
N PHE A 59 18.16 4.51 -19.55
CA PHE A 59 18.07 5.76 -18.81
C PHE A 59 19.23 5.90 -17.82
N ALA A 60 19.57 4.83 -17.10
CA ALA A 60 20.71 4.83 -16.20
C ALA A 60 22.03 5.13 -16.92
N GLN A 61 22.26 4.51 -18.09
CA GLN A 61 23.45 4.78 -18.92
C GLN A 61 23.54 6.24 -19.38
N LYS A 62 22.40 6.86 -19.70
CA LYS A 62 22.32 8.28 -20.09
C LYS A 62 22.37 9.24 -18.89
N GLY A 63 22.41 8.70 -17.66
CA GLY A 63 22.33 9.50 -16.44
C GLY A 63 20.98 10.20 -16.28
N TYR A 64 19.90 9.65 -16.83
CA TYR A 64 18.52 10.10 -16.63
C TYR A 64 17.89 9.41 -15.42
N PRO A 65 16.93 10.05 -14.73
CA PRO A 65 16.37 9.44 -13.53
C PRO A 65 15.50 8.22 -13.87
N SER A 66 15.41 7.29 -12.93
CA SER A 66 14.38 6.26 -12.93
C SER A 66 13.68 6.27 -11.57
N ILE A 67 12.46 6.83 -11.56
CA ILE A 67 11.65 6.99 -10.36
C ILE A 67 10.50 5.99 -10.33
N SER A 68 10.25 5.46 -9.14
CA SER A 68 9.00 4.79 -8.79
C SER A 68 8.10 5.79 -8.09
N VAL A 69 6.83 5.83 -8.47
CA VAL A 69 5.86 6.80 -7.96
C VAL A 69 4.62 6.03 -7.51
N ASP A 70 4.17 6.26 -6.28
CA ASP A 70 3.01 5.56 -5.71
C ASP A 70 2.27 6.43 -4.70
N THR A 71 0.95 6.30 -4.70
CA THR A 71 0.06 6.89 -3.68
C THR A 71 -0.40 5.76 -2.76
N LYS A 72 -0.28 5.97 -1.45
CA LYS A 72 -0.71 4.98 -0.46
C LYS A 72 -2.07 5.35 0.14
N LYS A 73 -2.53 4.46 1.01
CA LYS A 73 -3.78 4.59 1.77
C LYS A 73 -3.89 6.01 2.35
N LYS A 74 -5.07 6.61 2.19
CA LYS A 74 -5.41 7.89 2.80
C LYS A 74 -5.52 7.70 4.31
N GLU A 75 -4.82 8.52 5.07
CA GLU A 75 -4.82 8.46 6.53
C GLU A 75 -5.75 9.54 7.09
N LEU A 76 -6.57 9.18 8.08
CA LEU A 76 -7.43 10.15 8.77
C LEU A 76 -6.56 10.99 9.71
N ILE A 77 -6.65 12.31 9.58
CA ILE A 77 -5.97 13.25 10.47
C ILE A 77 -6.91 13.61 11.61
N GLY A 78 -6.44 13.48 12.85
CA GLY A 78 -7.20 13.75 14.07
C GLY A 78 -6.75 12.87 15.24
N ASN A 79 -7.54 12.89 16.32
CA ASN A 79 -7.23 12.16 17.56
C ASN A 79 -7.60 10.66 17.50
N PHE A 80 -7.02 9.95 16.54
CA PHE A 80 -7.35 8.56 16.24
C PHE A 80 -6.32 7.57 16.77
N LYS A 81 -6.75 6.30 16.92
CA LYS A 81 -5.87 5.21 17.32
C LYS A 81 -4.97 4.77 16.16
N ASN A 82 -3.89 5.52 15.95
CA ASN A 82 -2.84 5.14 15.01
C ASN A 82 -2.06 3.92 15.54
N PRO A 83 -1.79 2.88 14.71
CA PRO A 83 -1.03 1.71 15.14
C PRO A 83 0.43 2.09 15.41
N GLY A 84 1.03 1.43 16.40
CA GLY A 84 2.42 1.64 16.81
C GLY A 84 2.54 2.07 18.27
N SER A 85 3.77 2.35 18.68
CA SER A 85 4.09 2.86 20.01
C SER A 85 5.19 3.90 19.91
N ALA A 86 5.15 4.88 20.81
CA ALA A 86 6.18 5.90 20.95
C ALA A 86 6.60 5.96 22.41
N TYR A 87 7.88 6.24 22.66
CA TYR A 87 8.36 6.47 24.02
C TYR A 87 7.72 7.75 24.59
N GLY A 88 7.15 7.62 25.77
CA GLY A 88 6.52 8.72 26.51
C GLY A 88 6.45 8.37 27.99
N ARG A 89 6.40 9.40 28.85
CA ARG A 89 6.18 9.21 30.29
C ARG A 89 4.75 8.75 30.61
N GLU A 90 3.81 9.06 29.72
CA GLU A 90 2.38 8.76 29.84
C GLU A 90 1.80 8.35 28.48
N SER A 91 0.64 7.67 28.51
CA SER A 91 -0.12 7.35 27.30
C SER A 91 -0.83 8.58 26.75
N ARG A 92 -0.95 8.67 25.42
CA ARG A 92 -1.75 9.72 24.78
C ARG A 92 -3.20 9.25 24.69
N PRO A 93 -4.17 9.99 25.27
CA PRO A 93 -5.58 9.64 25.12
C PRO A 93 -6.03 9.87 23.68
N VAL A 94 -6.71 8.89 23.10
CA VAL A 94 -7.27 8.92 21.74
C VAL A 94 -8.75 8.56 21.78
N ASN A 95 -9.47 8.81 20.69
CA ASN A 95 -10.88 8.45 20.57
C ASN A 95 -11.07 6.92 20.70
N ASP A 96 -12.23 6.51 21.23
CA ASP A 96 -12.62 5.10 21.31
C ASP A 96 -13.08 4.53 19.95
N HIS A 97 -13.53 5.42 19.06
CA HIS A 97 -13.93 5.13 17.68
C HIS A 97 -13.29 6.08 16.67
N ASP A 98 -12.80 5.50 15.57
CA ASP A 98 -12.14 6.24 14.49
C ASP A 98 -13.10 6.45 13.29
N PHE A 99 -14.13 7.27 13.46
CA PHE A 99 -15.03 7.63 12.36
C PHE A 99 -14.46 8.74 11.49
N ALA A 100 -14.63 8.64 10.16
CA ALA A 100 -14.19 9.67 9.23
C ALA A 100 -14.86 11.05 9.46
N SER A 101 -16.05 11.09 10.05
CA SER A 101 -16.72 12.33 10.44
C SER A 101 -16.03 13.07 11.59
N TYR A 102 -15.18 12.40 12.36
CA TYR A 102 -14.38 13.02 13.42
C TYR A 102 -13.01 13.49 12.93
N SER A 103 -12.69 13.28 11.65
CA SER A 103 -11.38 13.67 11.12
C SER A 103 -11.36 15.14 10.80
N GLU A 104 -10.26 15.79 11.14
CA GLU A 104 -9.94 17.15 10.70
C GLU A 104 -9.58 17.18 9.20
N GLY A 105 -9.21 16.04 8.63
CA GLY A 105 -8.96 15.89 7.21
C GLY A 105 -8.42 14.51 6.83
N LYS A 106 -7.99 14.38 5.57
CA LYS A 106 -7.33 13.18 5.05
C LYS A 106 -5.95 13.53 4.51
N GLY A 107 -4.93 12.90 5.07
CA GLY A 107 -3.58 12.92 4.52
C GLY A 107 -3.47 11.91 3.38
N ILE A 108 -3.00 12.37 2.22
CA ILE A 108 -2.76 11.53 1.05
C ILE A 108 -1.25 11.48 0.82
N PRO A 109 -0.57 10.41 1.26
CA PRO A 109 0.86 10.27 1.04
C PRO A 109 1.15 9.88 -0.41
N TYR A 110 1.99 10.69 -1.06
CA TYR A 110 2.51 10.47 -2.40
C TYR A 110 4.02 10.27 -2.34
N GLY A 111 4.44 9.04 -2.55
CA GLY A 111 5.84 8.63 -2.49
C GLY A 111 6.50 8.66 -3.86
N ILE A 112 7.70 9.23 -3.92
CA ILE A 112 8.61 9.16 -5.06
C ILE A 112 9.91 8.52 -4.58
N TYR A 113 10.33 7.45 -5.24
CA TYR A 113 11.57 6.75 -4.94
C TYR A 113 12.48 6.74 -6.16
N ASP A 114 13.63 7.39 -6.03
CA ASP A 114 14.70 7.35 -7.03
C ASP A 114 15.53 6.08 -6.80
N THR A 115 15.42 5.16 -7.75
CA THR A 115 16.08 3.85 -7.67
C THR A 115 17.58 3.91 -7.90
N GLN A 116 18.08 4.93 -8.61
CA GLN A 116 19.50 5.09 -8.88
C GLN A 116 20.20 5.81 -7.72
N ALA A 117 19.55 6.84 -7.16
CA ALA A 117 20.09 7.58 -6.03
C ALA A 117 19.83 6.92 -4.67
N ASN A 118 18.98 5.87 -4.61
CA ASN A 118 18.49 5.24 -3.40
C ASN A 118 17.89 6.27 -2.42
N LYS A 119 17.00 7.13 -2.93
CA LYS A 119 16.40 8.23 -2.17
C LYS A 119 14.89 8.25 -2.31
N GLY A 120 14.20 8.28 -1.17
CA GLY A 120 12.76 8.49 -1.07
C GLY A 120 12.41 9.94 -0.79
N THR A 121 11.32 10.42 -1.38
CA THR A 121 10.66 11.68 -1.05
C THR A 121 9.16 11.40 -0.88
N VAL A 122 8.54 11.99 0.14
CA VAL A 122 7.10 11.88 0.36
C VAL A 122 6.50 13.28 0.36
N PHE A 123 5.44 13.45 -0.44
CA PHE A 123 4.57 14.61 -0.39
C PHE A 123 3.26 14.21 0.28
N ILE A 124 2.70 15.09 1.10
CA ILE A 124 1.43 14.83 1.78
C ILE A 124 0.42 15.84 1.24
N GLY A 125 -0.55 15.34 0.49
CA GLY A 125 -1.71 16.13 0.05
C GLY A 125 -2.77 16.15 1.13
N THR A 126 -3.49 17.26 1.25
CA THR A 126 -4.56 17.44 2.26
C THR A 126 -5.97 17.34 1.66
N THR A 127 -6.07 17.14 0.35
CA THR A 127 -7.35 17.15 -0.39
C THR A 127 -7.63 15.81 -1.07
N PHE A 128 -7.45 15.72 -2.38
CA PHE A 128 -7.81 14.58 -3.22
C PHE A 128 -6.58 14.00 -3.92
N ASP A 129 -6.67 12.70 -4.22
CA ASP A 129 -5.68 12.00 -5.01
C ASP A 129 -6.02 12.27 -6.48
N THR A 130 -5.29 13.20 -7.09
CA THR A 130 -5.56 13.71 -8.44
C THR A 130 -4.31 13.60 -9.30
N ALA A 131 -4.50 13.53 -10.62
CA ALA A 131 -3.39 13.58 -11.57
C ALA A 131 -2.56 14.87 -11.41
N ASP A 132 -3.22 16.00 -11.09
CA ASP A 132 -2.55 17.28 -10.85
C ASP A 132 -1.59 17.20 -9.66
N PHE A 133 -2.03 16.62 -8.54
CA PHE A 133 -1.19 16.44 -7.37
C PHE A 133 -0.01 15.48 -7.63
N ALA A 134 -0.22 14.46 -8.47
CA ALA A 134 0.83 13.55 -8.91
C ALA A 134 1.92 14.28 -9.73
N VAL A 135 1.50 15.06 -10.73
CA VAL A 135 2.41 15.84 -11.58
C VAL A 135 3.15 16.90 -10.77
N GLU A 136 2.45 17.62 -9.90
CA GLU A 136 3.06 18.63 -9.01
C GLU A 136 4.11 18.01 -8.08
N SER A 137 3.84 16.81 -7.53
CA SER A 137 4.79 16.09 -6.69
C SER A 137 6.06 15.70 -7.45
N ILE A 138 5.91 15.22 -8.69
CA ILE A 138 7.05 14.88 -9.56
C ILE A 138 7.86 16.13 -9.92
N GLU A 139 7.19 17.23 -10.28
CA GLU A 139 7.85 18.49 -10.60
C GLU A 139 8.64 19.03 -9.40
N LYS A 140 8.04 19.04 -8.20
CA LYS A 140 8.70 19.48 -6.97
C LYS A 140 9.91 18.61 -6.64
N TRP A 141 9.80 17.29 -6.78
CA TRP A 141 10.93 16.37 -6.61
C TRP A 141 12.07 16.70 -7.60
N TRP A 142 11.74 16.89 -8.88
CA TRP A 142 12.69 17.21 -9.93
C TRP A 142 13.45 18.52 -9.63
N ARG A 143 12.73 19.59 -9.28
CA ARG A 143 13.32 20.91 -8.97
C ARG A 143 14.18 20.90 -7.70
N LYS A 144 13.78 20.13 -6.67
CA LYS A 144 14.49 20.12 -5.38
C LYS A 144 15.74 19.23 -5.38
N GLY A 145 15.64 18.04 -5.97
CA GLY A 145 16.70 17.03 -5.92
C GLY A 145 17.51 16.97 -7.22
N TRP A 146 16.85 16.63 -8.32
CA TRP A 146 17.51 16.21 -9.55
C TRP A 146 18.16 17.37 -10.33
N ALA A 147 17.43 18.47 -10.53
CA ALA A 147 17.92 19.63 -11.28
C ALA A 147 19.22 20.23 -10.67
N LYS A 148 19.39 20.11 -9.35
CA LYS A 148 20.59 20.58 -8.64
C LYS A 148 21.78 19.62 -8.74
N THR A 149 21.54 18.33 -8.98
CA THR A 149 22.59 17.31 -9.13
C THR A 149 23.20 17.35 -10.54
N VAL A 150 22.40 17.61 -11.58
CA VAL A 150 22.89 17.73 -12.96
C VAL A 150 23.66 19.03 -13.17
N SER A 151 23.27 20.14 -12.54
CA SER A 151 24.00 21.42 -12.62
C SER A 151 25.36 21.43 -11.91
N ARG A 152 25.70 20.38 -11.14
CA ARG A 152 26.96 20.24 -10.39
C ARG A 152 27.93 19.21 -10.99
N LYS A 153 27.55 18.56 -12.09
CA LYS A 153 28.45 17.78 -12.94
C LYS A 153 28.80 18.60 -14.17
#